data_AF-A0A2A9P478-F1
#
_entry.id   AF-A0A2A9P478-F1
#
_cell.length_a   1.000
_cell.length_b   1.000
_cell.length_c   1.000
_cell.angle_alpha   90.00
_cell.angle_beta   90.00
_cell.angle_gamma   90.00
#
_symmetry.space_group_name_H-M   'P 1'
#
loop_
_entity.id
_entity.type
_entity.pdbx_description
1 polymer ?
#
loop_
_entity_poly.entity_id
_entity_poly.type
_entity_poly.pdbx_seq_one_letter_code
_entity_poly.pdbx_strand_id
1 'polypeptide(L)'
;MSMLTSGRFDIIRPEPATQRLLVRDSDPDSYTPNPCSFYLLNLAIDTTVGIPILIILLRILTGLAAMTPLGKPAESLLSGN
;
A
#
# COMPACT_ATOMS: atom_id res chain seq x y z
N MET A 1 24.61 -1.58 11.48
CA MET A 1 24.02 -2.37 10.37
C MET A 1 23.44 -1.38 9.39
N SER A 2 24.13 -1.19 8.26
CA SER A 2 23.85 -0.12 7.30
C SER A 2 22.96 -0.67 6.18
N MET A 3 21.69 -0.27 6.18
CA MET A 3 20.74 -0.54 5.09
C MET A 3 20.22 0.77 4.49
N LEU A 4 21.13 1.70 4.21
CA LEU A 4 20.84 2.91 3.44
C LEU A 4 21.82 2.97 2.27
N THR A 5 21.67 2.07 1.31
CA THR A 5 22.34 2.16 -0.01
C THR A 5 21.43 1.63 -1.11
N SER A 6 20.32 2.33 -1.33
CA SER A 6 19.42 2.09 -2.46
C SER A 6 18.88 3.42 -3.01
N GLY A 7 19.81 4.36 -3.22
CA GLY A 7 19.52 5.71 -3.71
C GLY A 7 20.20 6.10 -5.02
N ARG A 8 20.73 5.15 -5.81
CA ARG A 8 21.15 5.46 -7.19
C ARG A 8 19.96 5.32 -8.13
N PHE A 9 19.10 6.34 -8.12
CA PHE A 9 18.19 6.60 -9.23
C PHE A 9 18.98 7.35 -10.31
N ASP A 10 19.47 6.64 -11.32
CA ASP A 10 19.83 7.28 -12.59
C ASP A 10 18.53 7.74 -13.25
N ILE A 11 18.20 9.03 -13.06
CA ILE A 11 17.09 9.71 -13.72
C ILE A 11 17.50 9.94 -15.18
N ILE A 12 17.35 8.91 -16.00
CA ILE A 12 17.26 9.08 -17.45
C ILE A 12 15.78 9.36 -17.76
N ARG A 13 15.52 10.63 -18.09
CA ARG A 13 14.46 11.27 -18.92
C ARG A 13 13.16 10.47 -19.20
N PRO A 14 11.97 11.12 -19.17
CA PRO A 14 10.70 10.45 -18.97
C PRO A 14 10.27 9.71 -20.25
N GLU A 15 10.24 8.39 -20.16
CA GLU A 15 9.47 7.53 -21.06
C GLU A 15 8.36 6.88 -20.21
N PRO A 16 7.15 6.69 -20.76
CA PRO A 16 5.97 6.28 -19.99
C PRO A 16 6.28 4.99 -19.22
N ALA A 17 6.07 5.02 -17.90
CA ALA A 17 6.41 3.95 -16.95
C ALA A 17 5.90 2.56 -17.40
N THR A 18 4.84 2.52 -18.21
CA THR A 18 4.24 1.35 -18.83
C THR A 18 5.21 0.59 -19.76
N GLN A 19 6.08 1.27 -20.51
CA GLN A 19 6.99 0.61 -21.46
C GLN A 19 8.17 -0.08 -20.77
N ARG A 20 8.64 0.45 -19.64
CA ARG A 20 9.79 -0.12 -18.91
C ARG A 20 9.48 -1.44 -18.22
N LEU A 21 8.22 -1.68 -17.87
CA LEU A 21 7.75 -2.95 -17.33
C LEU A 21 7.71 -4.04 -18.42
N LEU A 22 7.30 -3.66 -19.63
CA LEU A 22 7.20 -4.58 -20.78
C LEU A 22 8.56 -4.97 -21.37
N VAL A 23 9.56 -4.08 -21.31
CA VAL A 23 10.92 -4.34 -21.84
C VAL A 23 11.80 -5.15 -20.88
N ARG A 24 11.49 -5.17 -19.57
CA ARG A 24 12.25 -5.93 -18.57
C ARG A 24 12.09 -7.45 -18.72
N ASP A 25 11.03 -7.90 -19.38
CA ASP A 25 10.66 -9.31 -19.50
C ASP A 25 11.35 -10.03 -20.69
N SER A 26 12.24 -9.33 -21.41
CA SER A 26 12.82 -9.80 -22.69
C SER A 26 14.29 -10.24 -22.63
N ASP A 27 14.94 -10.28 -21.46
CA ASP A 27 16.33 -10.74 -21.30
C ASP A 27 16.39 -12.14 -20.65
N PRO A 28 17.14 -13.12 -21.19
CA PRO A 28 17.18 -14.51 -20.73
C PRO A 28 17.98 -14.73 -19.43
N ASP A 29 18.59 -13.69 -18.86
CA ASP A 29 19.18 -13.73 -17.53
C ASP A 29 18.08 -13.52 -16.48
N SER A 30 17.38 -14.60 -16.16
CA SER A 30 16.26 -14.68 -15.22
C SER A 30 16.48 -13.83 -13.97
N TYR A 31 15.95 -12.62 -13.97
CA TYR A 31 15.92 -11.75 -12.79
C TYR A 31 15.07 -12.44 -11.74
N THR A 32 15.72 -13.11 -10.78
CA THR A 32 15.05 -13.71 -9.62
C THR A 32 14.86 -12.61 -8.58
N PRO A 33 13.62 -12.13 -8.35
CA PRO A 33 13.41 -11.05 -7.39
C PRO A 33 13.81 -11.52 -5.99
N ASN A 34 14.48 -10.67 -5.23
CA ASN A 34 14.79 -10.96 -3.84
C ASN A 34 13.46 -11.10 -3.06
N PRO A 35 13.24 -12.20 -2.32
CA PRO A 35 11.98 -12.43 -1.61
C PRO A 35 11.64 -11.30 -0.63
N CYS A 36 12.64 -10.62 -0.05
CA CYS A 36 12.42 -9.48 0.83
C CYS A 36 11.90 -8.24 0.09
N SER A 37 12.33 -7.99 -1.16
CA SER A 37 11.82 -6.84 -1.92
C SER A 37 10.37 -7.06 -2.38
N PHE A 38 9.97 -8.30 -2.65
CA PHE A 38 8.58 -8.63 -2.95
C PHE A 38 7.67 -8.47 -1.72
N TYR A 39 8.15 -8.87 -0.54
CA TYR A 39 7.43 -8.62 0.72
C TYR A 39 7.26 -7.13 1.00
N LEU A 40 8.34 -6.33 0.85
CA LEU A 40 8.28 -4.88 1.04
C LEU A 40 7.36 -4.20 0.01
N LEU A 41 7.31 -4.69 -1.22
CA LEU A 41 6.43 -4.16 -2.26
C LEU A 41 4.96 -4.48 -1.95
N ASN A 42 4.63 -5.71 -1.54
CA ASN A 42 3.28 -6.03 -1.09
C ASN A 42 2.88 -5.20 0.13
N LEU A 43 3.76 -5.07 1.12
CA LEU A 43 3.51 -4.22 2.30
C LEU A 43 3.30 -2.74 1.92
N ALA A 44 4.04 -2.24 0.93
CA ALA A 44 3.86 -0.88 0.42
C ALA A 44 2.52 -0.73 -0.32
N ILE A 45 2.11 -1.72 -1.11
CA ILE A 45 0.79 -1.71 -1.77
C ILE A 45 -0.34 -1.82 -0.73
N ASP A 46 -0.20 -2.71 0.25
CA ASP A 46 -1.18 -2.93 1.32
C ASP A 46 -1.35 -1.69 2.20
N THR A 47 -0.29 -0.93 2.44
CA THR A 47 -0.40 0.32 3.21
C THR A 47 -0.90 1.49 2.36
N THR A 48 -0.55 1.57 1.08
CA THR A 48 -0.99 2.68 0.21
C THR A 48 -2.44 2.54 -0.26
N VAL A 49 -2.89 1.33 -0.55
CA VAL A 49 -4.25 1.05 -1.02
C VAL A 49 -5.12 0.53 0.12
N GLY A 50 -4.58 -0.32 0.99
CA GLY A 50 -5.34 -0.89 2.10
C GLY A 50 -5.73 0.15 3.14
N ILE A 51 -4.86 1.08 3.55
CA ILE A 51 -5.23 2.12 4.54
C ILE A 51 -6.44 2.96 4.07
N PRO A 52 -6.46 3.53 2.84
CA PRO A 52 -7.64 4.24 2.34
C PRO A 52 -8.91 3.38 2.33
N ILE A 53 -8.81 2.12 1.87
CA ILE A 53 -9.94 1.19 1.85
C ILE A 53 -10.45 0.93 3.27
N LEU A 54 -9.55 0.66 4.21
CA LEU A 54 -9.90 0.41 5.62
C LEU A 54 -10.56 1.63 6.25
N ILE A 55 -10.09 2.85 5.97
CA ILE A 55 -10.71 4.08 6.47
C ILE A 55 -12.14 4.22 5.93
N ILE A 56 -12.35 3.98 4.64
CA ILE A 56 -13.69 4.06 4.03
C ILE A 56 -14.61 3.00 4.65
N LEU A 57 -14.13 1.76 4.77
CA LEU A 57 -14.87 0.66 5.36
C LEU A 57 -15.23 0.95 6.82
N LEU A 58 -14.27 1.44 7.61
CA LEU A 58 -14.48 1.83 8.99
C LEU A 58 -15.59 2.88 9.09
N ARG A 59 -15.57 3.93 8.25
CA ARG A 59 -16.62 4.97 8.26
C ARG A 59 -18.00 4.40 7.96
N ILE A 60 -18.11 3.48 7.01
CA ILE A 60 -19.37 2.80 6.69
C ILE A 60 -19.84 1.97 7.87
N LEU A 61 -18.96 1.13 8.43
CA LEU A 61 -19.30 0.25 9.54
C LEU A 61 -19.68 1.03 10.80
N THR A 62 -18.96 2.11 11.14
CA THR A 62 -19.29 2.98 12.25
C THR A 62 -20.63 3.70 12.02
N GLY A 63 -20.90 4.16 10.80
CA GLY A 63 -22.20 4.76 10.44
C GLY A 63 -23.35 3.77 10.58
N LEU A 64 -23.18 2.54 10.10
CA LEU A 64 -24.17 1.47 10.26
C LEU A 64 -24.34 1.08 11.73
N ALA A 65 -23.25 0.95 12.49
CA ALA A 65 -23.30 0.64 13.91
C ALA A 65 -24.10 1.70 14.69
N ALA A 66 -23.97 2.98 14.35
CA ALA A 66 -24.76 4.06 14.94
C ALA A 66 -26.28 3.94 14.68
N MET A 67 -26.68 3.29 13.58
CA MET A 67 -28.09 3.00 13.27
C MET A 67 -28.61 1.76 14.02
N THR A 68 -27.74 0.97 14.63
CA THR A 68 -28.10 -0.22 15.40
C THR A 68 -28.02 0.04 16.91
N PRO A 69 -28.76 -0.71 17.74
CA PRO A 69 -28.64 -0.60 19.20
C PRO A 69 -27.24 -0.93 19.74
N LEU A 70 -26.37 -1.56 18.94
CA LEU A 70 -24.96 -1.85 19.28
C LEU A 70 -24.08 -0.59 19.29
N GLY A 71 -24.51 0.51 18.66
CA GLY A 71 -23.80 1.79 18.65
C GLY A 71 -24.15 2.72 19.82
N LYS A 72 -24.87 2.26 20.85
CA LYS A 72 -25.24 3.05 22.04
C LYS A 72 -24.38 2.67 23.25
N PRO A 73 -23.84 3.63 24.02
CA PRO A 73 -23.95 5.09 23.85
C PRO A 73 -23.04 5.62 22.73
N ALA A 74 -23.50 6.66 22.02
CA ALA A 74 -22.73 7.31 20.94
C ALA A 74 -21.38 7.86 21.40
N GLU A 75 -21.25 8.15 22.70
CA GLU A 75 -20.00 8.50 23.41
C GLU A 75 -18.87 7.50 23.12
N SER A 76 -19.19 6.21 22.98
CA SER A 76 -18.20 5.16 22.69
C SER A 76 -17.58 5.26 21.29
N LEU A 77 -18.31 5.84 20.33
CA LEU A 77 -17.84 6.07 18.96
C LEU A 77 -17.00 7.36 18.86
N LEU A 78 -17.12 8.25 19.85
CA LEU A 78 -16.49 9.58 19.90
C LEU A 78 -15.22 9.63 20.78
N SER A 79 -14.91 8.56 21.53
CA SER A 79 -13.76 8.50 22.43
C SER A 79 -12.38 8.53 21.72
N GLY A 80 -12.35 8.35 20.39
CA GLY A 80 -11.14 8.48 19.58
C GLY A 80 -10.89 9.93 19.18
N ASN A 81 -10.27 10.72 20.06
CA ASN A 81 -9.79 12.08 19.79
C ASN A 81 -8.29 12.08 19.47
#